data_AF-A0A5C6D7T1-F1
#
_entry.id   AF-A0A5C6D7T1-F1
#
_cell.length_a   1.000
_cell.length_b   1.000
_cell.length_c   1.000
_cell.angle_alpha   90.00
_cell.angle_beta   90.00
_cell.angle_gamma   90.00
#
_symmetry.space_group_name_H-M   'P 1'
#
loop_
_entity.id
_entity.type
_entity.pdbx_description
1 polymer ?
#
loop_
_entity_poly.entity_id
_entity_poly.type
_entity_poly.pdbx_seq_one_letter_code
_entity_poly.pdbx_strand_id
1 'polypeptide(L)'
;MTLDKLTSGSNRSPSRRHTAIEVLMLMALFFVYAGDASPMVNEAHYLVKAKNFWQPDWCANDLFVASGKAHTTFYVLFGWPTRWLSLEATAWIGRMVGWLLIAIGLHRLTRRLIANPFASLAVAIVWIAAVEYGNLAGEWVIGGIEAKVPAYGFVLLAIADLVDRRWNRVWIWLGIASALHVLSGGWSVIAATLAWWLCERPCPDRRPFFTRYLFVGGAIALLGVVPAVWLTIGAEPAESAMAAKIYTYYRLSHHLLPSGLMPIWYLRHGLLFVLGVGLAWQTRGQQDDAKWNRMRGFAIGAMAIAMVGLLLGLLPMFDRDLAAKLLRYYWFRLTDAVVPLWVALLVVRSLCCFEMKTPRWKFSIAILLFAVGLFGFSSWRSIRLPVPPSASNRLLGWDSDAPPEVQQKAFRDWLSVCQWIRVATKTDAVFLTPRHQQTFKWYAERAEVANWKDVPQDAKSLIRWYERMHDVYPKRLGTIRVTIQYASLIKYREKYGVDFIVVDRRVVGDHSPLVRIYPIGDEVNDTYAVYELPYALP
;
A
#
# COMPACT_ATOMS: atom_id res chain seq x y z
N MET A 1 -59.38 -7.65 -12.67
CA MET A 1 -57.92 -7.68 -12.85
C MET A 1 -57.31 -7.45 -11.48
N THR A 2 -57.01 -8.52 -10.74
CA THR A 2 -56.70 -8.45 -9.30
C THR A 2 -55.35 -7.77 -9.08
N LEU A 3 -55.38 -6.70 -8.31
CA LEU A 3 -54.27 -5.79 -7.98
C LEU A 3 -53.15 -6.44 -7.14
N ASP A 4 -53.28 -7.72 -6.77
CA ASP A 4 -52.39 -8.44 -5.85
C ASP A 4 -51.15 -9.05 -6.51
N LYS A 5 -50.95 -8.92 -7.83
CA LYS A 5 -49.77 -9.46 -8.53
C LYS A 5 -48.66 -8.46 -8.85
N LEU A 6 -48.81 -7.17 -8.51
CA LEU A 6 -47.80 -6.14 -8.77
C LEU A 6 -46.89 -5.81 -7.57
N THR A 7 -47.17 -6.35 -6.38
CA THR A 7 -46.40 -6.07 -5.15
C THR A 7 -45.46 -7.22 -4.72
N SER A 8 -45.45 -8.35 -5.42
CA SER A 8 -44.39 -9.34 -5.25
C SER A 8 -43.18 -8.94 -6.08
N GLY A 9 -42.34 -8.04 -5.53
CA GLY A 9 -41.00 -7.78 -6.04
C GLY A 9 -40.21 -9.08 -6.03
N SER A 10 -40.26 -9.84 -7.12
CA SER A 10 -39.55 -11.10 -7.24
C SER A 10 -38.07 -10.81 -7.04
N ASN A 11 -37.51 -11.34 -5.96
CA ASN A 11 -36.10 -11.22 -5.58
C ASN A 11 -35.26 -12.10 -6.52
N ARG A 12 -35.34 -11.83 -7.84
CA ARG A 12 -34.59 -12.56 -8.87
C ARG A 12 -33.12 -12.21 -8.68
N SER A 13 -32.31 -13.24 -8.45
CA SER A 13 -30.85 -13.09 -8.47
C SER A 13 -30.45 -12.40 -9.78
N PRO A 14 -29.62 -11.34 -9.74
CA PRO A 14 -29.18 -10.68 -10.95
C PRO A 14 -28.57 -11.70 -11.91
N SER A 15 -28.91 -11.59 -13.20
CA SER A 15 -28.33 -12.49 -14.21
C SER A 15 -26.80 -12.38 -14.19
N ARG A 16 -26.08 -13.45 -14.56
CA ARG A 16 -24.60 -13.42 -14.66
C ARG A 16 -24.07 -12.24 -15.47
N ARG A 17 -24.81 -11.82 -16.52
CA ARG A 17 -24.48 -10.64 -17.34
C ARG A 17 -24.47 -9.34 -16.54
N HIS A 18 -25.46 -9.13 -15.67
CA HIS A 18 -25.54 -7.94 -14.83
C HIS A 18 -24.39 -7.87 -13.82
N THR A 19 -24.05 -8.99 -13.17
CA THR A 19 -22.87 -9.07 -12.29
C THR A 19 -21.58 -8.76 -13.04
N ALA A 20 -21.40 -9.30 -14.24
CA ALA A 20 -20.22 -9.01 -15.05
C ALA A 20 -20.12 -7.52 -15.41
N ILE A 21 -21.24 -6.88 -15.79
CA ILE A 21 -21.28 -5.45 -16.09
C ILE A 21 -20.90 -4.60 -14.87
N GLU A 22 -21.47 -4.86 -13.69
CA GLU A 22 -21.14 -4.11 -12.48
C GLU A 22 -19.66 -4.25 -12.09
N VAL A 23 -19.10 -5.45 -12.20
CA VAL A 23 -17.67 -5.69 -11.93
C VAL A 23 -16.79 -4.95 -12.95
N LEU A 24 -17.15 -4.95 -14.24
CA LEU A 24 -16.42 -4.20 -15.27
C LEU A 24 -16.52 -2.68 -15.05
N MET A 25 -17.67 -2.17 -14.59
CA MET A 25 -17.81 -0.76 -14.23
C MET A 25 -16.98 -0.39 -13.01
N LEU A 26 -16.88 -1.26 -12.00
CA LEU A 26 -15.96 -1.07 -10.88
C LEU A 26 -14.50 -1.05 -11.34
N MET A 27 -14.12 -1.95 -12.25
CA MET A 27 -12.79 -1.94 -12.86
C MET A 27 -12.49 -0.63 -13.59
N ALA A 28 -13.45 -0.13 -14.39
CA ALA A 28 -13.32 1.15 -15.07
C ALA A 28 -13.19 2.31 -14.07
N LEU A 29 -13.97 2.30 -12.98
CA LEU A 29 -13.87 3.30 -11.90
C LEU A 29 -12.48 3.28 -11.24
N PHE A 30 -11.94 2.09 -10.95
CA PHE A 30 -10.61 1.94 -10.37
C PHE A 30 -9.52 2.39 -11.33
N PHE A 31 -9.67 2.14 -12.63
CA PHE A 31 -8.78 2.64 -13.67
C PHE A 31 -8.81 4.18 -13.76
N VAL A 32 -9.99 4.81 -13.70
CA VAL A 32 -10.09 6.28 -13.68
C VAL A 32 -9.40 6.88 -12.46
N TYR A 33 -9.48 6.22 -11.31
CA TYR A 33 -8.90 6.69 -10.05
C TYR A 33 -7.39 6.46 -9.93
N ALA A 34 -6.91 5.27 -10.31
CA ALA A 34 -5.56 4.77 -10.04
C ALA A 34 -4.82 4.26 -11.30
N GLY A 35 -5.26 4.67 -12.48
CA GLY A 35 -4.67 4.34 -13.79
C GLY A 35 -3.49 5.22 -14.19
N ASP A 36 -2.81 5.87 -13.24
CA ASP A 36 -1.58 6.62 -13.49
C ASP A 36 -0.45 5.74 -14.04
N ALA A 37 0.51 6.38 -14.70
CA ALA A 37 1.65 5.70 -15.29
C ALA A 37 2.47 4.93 -14.24
N SER A 38 2.86 3.71 -14.59
CA SER A 38 3.76 2.90 -13.78
C SER A 38 5.21 3.44 -13.85
N PRO A 39 6.01 3.31 -12.78
CA PRO A 39 5.67 2.70 -11.50
C PRO A 39 4.99 3.65 -10.53
N MET A 40 4.02 3.11 -9.80
CA MET A 40 3.53 3.68 -8.53
C MET A 40 4.62 3.60 -7.45
N VAL A 41 4.42 4.38 -6.38
CA VAL A 41 5.37 4.52 -5.27
C VAL A 41 5.83 3.18 -4.67
N ASN A 42 4.93 2.22 -4.50
CA ASN A 42 5.29 0.91 -3.94
C ASN A 42 5.64 -0.14 -5.03
N GLU A 43 5.24 0.06 -6.28
CA GLU A 43 5.58 -0.86 -7.37
C GLU A 43 7.08 -0.89 -7.62
N ALA A 44 7.71 0.29 -7.60
CA ALA A 44 9.16 0.44 -7.76
C ALA A 44 9.96 -0.36 -6.73
N HIS A 45 9.36 -0.67 -5.58
CA HIS A 45 9.93 -1.46 -4.49
C HIS A 45 9.54 -2.95 -4.57
N TYR A 46 8.26 -3.25 -4.76
CA TYR A 46 7.75 -4.62 -4.73
C TYR A 46 8.16 -5.43 -5.95
N LEU A 47 8.09 -4.84 -7.15
CA LEU A 47 8.31 -5.60 -8.39
C LEU A 47 9.79 -5.79 -8.69
N VAL A 48 10.68 -4.88 -8.28
CA VAL A 48 12.13 -5.11 -8.38
C VAL A 48 12.57 -6.27 -7.48
N LYS A 49 11.99 -6.37 -6.27
CA LYS A 49 12.24 -7.49 -5.36
C LYS A 49 11.63 -8.79 -5.89
N ALA A 50 10.46 -8.71 -6.53
CA ALA A 50 9.83 -9.84 -7.21
C ALA A 50 10.65 -10.33 -8.42
N LYS A 51 11.25 -9.42 -9.20
CA LYS A 51 12.15 -9.75 -10.30
C LYS A 51 13.40 -10.46 -9.78
N ASN A 52 14.07 -9.91 -8.77
CA ASN A 52 15.22 -10.58 -8.15
C ASN A 52 14.85 -11.94 -7.52
N PHE A 53 13.64 -12.11 -6.98
CA PHE A 53 13.18 -13.42 -6.49
C PHE A 53 13.18 -14.50 -7.59
N TRP A 54 12.81 -14.15 -8.83
CA TRP A 54 12.77 -15.07 -9.97
C TRP A 54 14.05 -15.07 -10.83
N GLN A 55 14.90 -14.05 -10.68
CA GLN A 55 16.19 -13.88 -11.35
C GLN A 55 17.22 -13.37 -10.32
N PRO A 56 17.80 -14.23 -9.48
CA PRO A 56 18.69 -13.80 -8.39
C PRO A 56 19.93 -13.01 -8.83
N ASP A 57 20.43 -13.28 -10.04
CA ASP A 57 21.58 -12.58 -10.62
C ASP A 57 21.26 -11.12 -11.01
N TRP A 58 19.97 -10.79 -11.24
CA TRP A 58 19.54 -9.44 -11.58
C TRP A 58 19.69 -8.52 -10.37
N CYS A 59 20.56 -7.50 -10.49
CA CYS A 59 20.91 -6.58 -9.42
C CYS A 59 21.40 -7.30 -8.14
N ALA A 60 22.16 -8.41 -8.27
CA ALA A 60 22.63 -9.22 -7.14
C ALA A 60 23.46 -8.43 -6.10
N ASN A 61 24.15 -7.37 -6.52
CA ASN A 61 24.98 -6.51 -5.66
C ASN A 61 24.17 -5.44 -4.90
N ASP A 62 22.85 -5.31 -5.12
CA ASP A 62 21.99 -4.38 -4.39
C ASP A 62 21.51 -4.99 -3.08
N LEU A 63 21.78 -4.29 -1.97
CA LEU A 63 21.47 -4.76 -0.63
C LEU A 63 19.99 -5.07 -0.44
N PHE A 64 19.09 -4.27 -1.02
CA PHE A 64 17.66 -4.41 -0.76
C PHE A 64 17.03 -5.57 -1.53
N VAL A 65 17.25 -5.67 -2.83
CA VAL A 65 16.60 -6.73 -3.63
C VAL A 65 17.16 -8.10 -3.30
N ALA A 66 18.46 -8.18 -2.96
CA ALA A 66 19.12 -9.41 -2.52
C ALA A 66 18.79 -9.81 -1.07
N SER A 67 18.34 -8.86 -0.23
CA SER A 67 17.95 -9.16 1.17
C SER A 67 16.72 -10.05 1.29
N GLY A 68 16.39 -10.42 2.53
CA GLY A 68 15.29 -11.31 2.89
C GLY A 68 13.94 -10.91 2.28
N LYS A 69 13.15 -11.90 1.87
CA LYS A 69 11.93 -11.71 1.06
C LYS A 69 10.64 -12.02 1.83
N ALA A 70 10.17 -11.03 2.61
CA ALA A 70 9.04 -11.21 3.53
C ALA A 70 7.71 -11.54 2.83
N HIS A 71 7.44 -10.95 1.67
CA HIS A 71 6.19 -11.15 0.92
C HIS A 71 6.29 -12.30 -0.10
N THR A 72 6.80 -13.46 0.31
CA THR A 72 7.13 -14.59 -0.59
C THR A 72 5.93 -15.01 -1.44
N THR A 73 4.73 -15.17 -0.87
CA THR A 73 3.52 -15.54 -1.63
C THR A 73 3.21 -14.54 -2.75
N PHE A 74 3.36 -13.24 -2.49
CA PHE A 74 3.18 -12.22 -3.52
C PHE A 74 4.25 -12.35 -4.62
N TYR A 75 5.52 -12.54 -4.25
CA TYR A 75 6.59 -12.70 -5.24
C TYR A 75 6.40 -13.96 -6.11
N VAL A 76 5.92 -15.06 -5.54
CA VAL A 76 5.59 -16.27 -6.30
C VAL A 76 4.47 -15.99 -7.31
N LEU A 77 3.35 -15.39 -6.87
CA LEU A 77 2.16 -15.25 -7.70
C LEU A 77 2.23 -14.10 -8.72
N PHE A 78 2.88 -12.99 -8.36
CA PHE A 78 2.93 -11.76 -9.17
C PHE A 78 4.31 -11.46 -9.74
N GLY A 79 5.37 -12.15 -9.28
CA GLY A 79 6.74 -11.91 -9.75
C GLY A 79 7.14 -12.71 -10.98
N TRP A 80 6.57 -13.90 -11.20
CA TRP A 80 6.98 -14.77 -12.31
C TRP A 80 6.89 -14.09 -13.69
N PRO A 81 5.89 -13.22 -14.00
CA PRO A 81 5.80 -12.59 -15.33
C PRO A 81 7.00 -11.73 -15.67
N THR A 82 7.74 -11.21 -14.68
CA THR A 82 8.98 -10.44 -14.89
C THR A 82 10.09 -11.21 -15.62
N ARG A 83 9.94 -12.54 -15.75
CA ARG A 83 10.84 -13.39 -16.55
C ARG A 83 10.69 -13.20 -18.04
N TRP A 84 9.52 -12.76 -18.51
CA TRP A 84 9.22 -12.61 -19.93
C TRP A 84 8.73 -11.20 -20.29
N LEU A 85 8.25 -10.45 -19.31
CA LEU A 85 7.67 -9.12 -19.49
C LEU A 85 8.50 -8.05 -18.77
N SER A 86 8.38 -6.81 -19.23
CA SER A 86 8.95 -5.67 -18.52
C SER A 86 8.30 -5.50 -17.14
N LEU A 87 8.98 -4.80 -16.23
CA LEU A 87 8.42 -4.45 -14.92
C LEU A 87 7.11 -3.65 -15.06
N GLU A 88 7.00 -2.79 -16.07
CA GLU A 88 5.81 -2.01 -16.38
C GLU A 88 4.63 -2.88 -16.83
N ALA A 89 4.85 -3.79 -17.79
CA ALA A 89 3.81 -4.71 -18.23
C ALA A 89 3.35 -5.62 -17.07
N THR A 90 4.29 -6.06 -16.24
CA THR A 90 3.99 -6.84 -15.03
C THR A 90 3.17 -6.03 -14.03
N ALA A 91 3.49 -4.75 -13.83
CA ALA A 91 2.73 -3.86 -12.96
C ALA A 91 1.27 -3.73 -13.42
N TRP A 92 1.04 -3.47 -14.71
CA TRP A 92 -0.31 -3.36 -15.26
C TRP A 92 -1.11 -4.65 -15.15
N ILE A 93 -0.52 -5.80 -15.47
CA ILE A 93 -1.16 -7.10 -15.27
C ILE A 93 -1.53 -7.30 -13.79
N GLY A 94 -0.58 -6.98 -12.89
CA GLY A 94 -0.79 -7.05 -11.45
C GLY A 94 -1.94 -6.15 -10.97
N ARG A 95 -1.99 -4.89 -11.43
CA ARG A 95 -3.09 -3.94 -11.16
C ARG A 95 -4.42 -4.52 -11.62
N MET A 96 -4.51 -5.01 -12.87
CA MET A 96 -5.76 -5.60 -13.39
C MET A 96 -6.26 -6.77 -12.54
N VAL A 97 -5.36 -7.69 -12.15
CA VAL A 97 -5.72 -8.84 -11.30
C VAL A 97 -6.13 -8.39 -9.89
N GLY A 98 -5.36 -7.49 -9.27
CA GLY A 98 -5.65 -6.96 -7.94
C GLY A 98 -6.97 -6.19 -7.88
N TRP A 99 -7.20 -5.31 -8.84
CA TRP A 99 -8.43 -4.53 -8.97
C TRP A 99 -9.64 -5.43 -9.25
N LEU A 100 -9.48 -6.48 -10.07
CA LEU A 100 -10.56 -7.44 -10.33
C LEU A 100 -10.97 -8.17 -9.05
N LEU A 101 -9.99 -8.59 -8.24
CA LEU A 101 -10.25 -9.20 -6.94
C LEU A 101 -11.01 -8.27 -5.99
N ILE A 102 -10.60 -7.00 -5.91
CA ILE A 102 -11.30 -5.98 -5.12
C ILE A 102 -12.71 -5.73 -5.67
N ALA A 103 -12.88 -5.62 -6.99
CA ALA A 103 -14.17 -5.38 -7.62
C ALA A 103 -15.15 -6.52 -7.35
N ILE A 104 -14.71 -7.78 -7.48
CA ILE A 104 -15.51 -8.96 -7.16
C ILE A 104 -15.85 -8.99 -5.67
N GLY A 105 -14.88 -8.74 -4.79
CA GLY A 105 -15.07 -8.69 -3.35
C GLY A 105 -16.08 -7.63 -2.91
N LEU A 106 -15.92 -6.41 -3.42
CA LEU A 106 -16.77 -5.27 -3.11
C LEU A 106 -18.18 -5.48 -3.65
N HIS A 107 -18.32 -5.86 -4.93
CA HIS A 107 -19.63 -6.17 -5.52
C HIS A 107 -20.34 -7.26 -4.70
N ARG A 108 -19.66 -8.36 -4.37
CA ARG A 108 -20.26 -9.43 -3.58
C ARG A 108 -20.70 -8.95 -2.19
N LEU A 109 -19.85 -8.21 -1.48
CA LEU A 109 -20.20 -7.65 -0.17
C LEU A 109 -21.42 -6.73 -0.26
N THR A 110 -21.39 -5.76 -1.18
CA THR A 110 -22.50 -4.82 -1.37
C THR A 110 -23.79 -5.56 -1.70
N ARG A 111 -23.77 -6.54 -2.61
CA ARG A 111 -24.96 -7.33 -2.97
C ARG A 111 -25.53 -8.17 -1.82
N ARG A 112 -24.73 -8.54 -0.81
CA ARG A 112 -25.23 -9.27 0.39
C ARG A 112 -25.93 -8.37 1.39
N LEU A 113 -25.65 -7.06 1.36
CA LEU A 113 -26.18 -6.07 2.28
C LEU A 113 -27.22 -5.14 1.64
N ILE A 114 -27.12 -4.87 0.34
CA ILE A 114 -27.91 -3.91 -0.43
C ILE A 114 -28.37 -4.59 -1.72
N ALA A 115 -29.69 -4.73 -1.90
CA ALA A 115 -30.30 -5.43 -3.02
C ALA A 115 -30.38 -4.59 -4.31
N ASN A 116 -30.17 -3.28 -4.23
CA ASN A 116 -30.26 -2.35 -5.35
C ASN A 116 -29.15 -2.61 -6.39
N PRO A 117 -29.47 -2.74 -7.69
CA PRO A 117 -28.48 -2.80 -8.76
C PRO A 117 -27.56 -1.59 -8.73
N PHE A 118 -26.30 -1.76 -9.13
CA PHE A 118 -25.27 -0.73 -9.22
C PHE A 118 -24.91 -0.01 -7.90
N ALA A 119 -25.48 -0.41 -6.76
CA ALA A 119 -25.14 0.14 -5.45
C ALA A 119 -23.64 0.04 -5.14
N SER A 120 -22.94 -0.97 -5.68
CA SER A 120 -21.51 -1.12 -5.49
C SER A 120 -20.69 0.04 -6.07
N LEU A 121 -21.17 0.71 -7.11
CA LEU A 121 -20.49 1.89 -7.67
C LEU A 121 -20.55 3.08 -6.71
N ALA A 122 -21.72 3.35 -6.14
CA ALA A 122 -21.88 4.40 -5.13
C ALA A 122 -21.05 4.08 -3.87
N VAL A 123 -21.05 2.81 -3.43
CA VAL A 123 -20.21 2.37 -2.31
C VAL A 123 -18.72 2.56 -2.65
N ALA A 124 -18.28 2.20 -3.86
CA ALA A 124 -16.89 2.37 -4.27
C ALA A 124 -16.46 3.84 -4.25
N ILE A 125 -17.27 4.75 -4.79
CA ILE A 125 -16.97 6.19 -4.82
C ILE A 125 -16.81 6.75 -3.39
N VAL A 126 -17.80 6.48 -2.52
CA VAL A 126 -17.75 6.95 -1.12
C VAL A 126 -16.58 6.31 -0.39
N TRP A 127 -16.31 5.02 -0.63
CA TRP A 127 -15.24 4.30 0.02
C TRP A 127 -13.86 4.85 -0.38
N ILE A 128 -13.61 5.04 -1.68
CA ILE A 128 -12.35 5.60 -2.20
C ILE A 128 -12.11 6.99 -1.60
N ALA A 129 -13.11 7.87 -1.68
CA ALA A 129 -12.99 9.23 -1.12
C ALA A 129 -12.74 9.20 0.39
N ALA A 130 -13.48 8.36 1.13
CA ALA A 130 -13.32 8.25 2.58
C ALA A 130 -11.98 7.61 3.00
N VAL A 131 -11.40 6.71 2.19
CA VAL A 131 -10.03 6.19 2.43
C VAL A 131 -9.00 7.30 2.21
N GLU A 132 -9.04 8.00 1.07
CA GLU A 132 -8.04 9.03 0.75
C GLU A 132 -8.08 10.21 1.73
N TYR A 133 -9.29 10.67 2.07
CA TYR A 133 -9.49 11.88 2.87
C TYR A 133 -9.77 11.61 4.35
N GLY A 134 -10.08 10.37 4.74
CA GLY A 134 -10.49 9.99 6.09
C GLY A 134 -9.58 8.97 6.80
N ASN A 135 -8.43 8.60 6.23
CA ASN A 135 -7.48 7.69 6.87
C ASN A 135 -6.77 8.33 8.08
N LEU A 136 -6.38 7.50 9.05
CA LEU A 136 -5.62 7.85 10.24
C LEU A 136 -4.11 7.76 10.01
N ALA A 137 -3.63 6.80 9.22
CA ALA A 137 -2.21 6.51 9.05
C ALA A 137 -1.78 6.30 7.59
N GLY A 138 -2.51 6.87 6.63
CA GLY A 138 -2.10 6.88 5.22
C GLY A 138 -2.32 5.57 4.47
N GLU A 139 -3.15 4.66 4.97
CA GLU A 139 -3.46 3.44 4.22
C GLU A 139 -4.27 3.75 2.95
N TRP A 140 -4.08 2.92 1.93
CA TRP A 140 -4.83 2.96 0.69
C TRP A 140 -5.18 1.53 0.25
N VAL A 141 -6.27 1.37 -0.50
CA VAL A 141 -6.77 0.03 -0.92
C VAL A 141 -6.70 -0.15 -2.43
N ILE A 142 -7.03 0.90 -3.19
CA ILE A 142 -7.01 0.93 -4.66
C ILE A 142 -5.87 1.88 -5.08
N GLY A 143 -4.97 1.40 -5.93
CA GLY A 143 -3.72 2.05 -6.29
C GLY A 143 -2.87 1.14 -7.19
N GLY A 144 -1.55 1.30 -7.16
CA GLY A 144 -0.62 0.37 -7.82
C GLY A 144 -0.65 -1.05 -7.26
N ILE A 145 0.11 -1.98 -7.83
CA ILE A 145 0.17 -3.35 -7.33
C ILE A 145 1.20 -3.53 -6.20
N GLU A 146 0.74 -4.06 -5.07
CA GLU A 146 1.58 -4.59 -4.00
C GLU A 146 0.81 -5.69 -3.25
N ALA A 147 1.49 -6.40 -2.34
CA ALA A 147 0.94 -7.58 -1.64
C ALA A 147 -0.42 -7.35 -0.96
N LYS A 148 -0.68 -6.16 -0.43
CA LYS A 148 -1.93 -5.85 0.28
C LYS A 148 -3.15 -5.73 -0.63
N VAL A 149 -2.98 -5.39 -1.91
CA VAL A 149 -4.08 -5.13 -2.85
C VAL A 149 -4.93 -6.39 -3.07
N PRO A 150 -4.36 -7.53 -3.51
CA PRO A 150 -5.13 -8.77 -3.61
C PRO A 150 -5.58 -9.27 -2.23
N ALA A 151 -4.83 -8.99 -1.16
CA ALA A 151 -5.24 -9.35 0.21
C ALA A 151 -6.55 -8.65 0.61
N TYR A 152 -6.72 -7.36 0.32
CA TYR A 152 -7.98 -6.65 0.56
C TYR A 152 -9.15 -7.22 -0.26
N GLY A 153 -8.91 -7.67 -1.49
CA GLY A 153 -9.92 -8.40 -2.27
C GLY A 153 -10.45 -9.65 -1.52
N PHE A 154 -9.56 -10.45 -0.94
CA PHE A 154 -9.95 -11.58 -0.11
C PHE A 154 -10.58 -11.19 1.23
N VAL A 155 -10.14 -10.09 1.85
CA VAL A 155 -10.81 -9.54 3.06
C VAL A 155 -12.26 -9.15 2.73
N LEU A 156 -12.52 -8.50 1.60
CA LEU A 156 -13.90 -8.17 1.18
C LEU A 156 -14.74 -9.43 0.94
N LEU A 157 -14.18 -10.47 0.32
CA LEU A 157 -14.84 -11.76 0.16
C LEU A 157 -15.14 -12.43 1.51
N ALA A 158 -14.22 -12.32 2.47
CA ALA A 158 -14.39 -12.81 3.83
C ALA A 158 -15.53 -12.07 4.53
N ILE A 159 -15.57 -10.74 4.47
CA ILE A 159 -16.65 -9.93 5.06
C ILE A 159 -17.99 -10.27 4.39
N ALA A 160 -18.03 -10.48 3.07
CA ALA A 160 -19.23 -10.89 2.36
C ALA A 160 -19.77 -12.26 2.82
N ASP A 161 -18.89 -13.19 3.19
CA ASP A 161 -19.28 -14.48 3.77
C ASP A 161 -19.62 -14.36 5.27
N LEU A 162 -18.96 -13.46 5.99
CA LEU A 162 -19.19 -13.15 7.40
C LEU A 162 -20.59 -12.59 7.63
N VAL A 163 -21.04 -11.63 6.81
CA VAL A 163 -22.38 -11.05 6.95
C VAL A 163 -23.50 -12.07 6.76
N ASP A 164 -23.24 -13.20 6.07
CA ASP A 164 -24.16 -14.32 5.90
C ASP A 164 -23.90 -15.49 6.87
N ARG A 165 -23.08 -15.31 7.91
CA ARG A 165 -22.71 -16.34 8.91
C ARG A 165 -22.02 -17.57 8.30
N ARG A 166 -21.36 -17.44 7.15
CA ARG A 166 -20.61 -18.52 6.48
C ARG A 166 -19.17 -18.62 6.98
N TRP A 167 -19.00 -18.72 8.30
CA TRP A 167 -17.72 -18.63 9.03
C TRP A 167 -16.63 -19.58 8.52
N ASN A 168 -16.98 -20.79 8.08
CA ASN A 168 -16.02 -21.71 7.49
C ASN A 168 -15.28 -21.11 6.29
N ARG A 169 -15.98 -20.36 5.42
CA ARG A 169 -15.37 -19.71 4.26
C ARG A 169 -14.61 -18.45 4.65
N VAL A 170 -15.11 -17.72 5.66
CA VAL A 170 -14.44 -16.54 6.23
C VAL A 170 -13.00 -16.88 6.58
N TRP A 171 -12.79 -17.97 7.33
CA TRP A 171 -11.45 -18.35 7.77
C TRP A 171 -10.51 -18.73 6.62
N ILE A 172 -11.01 -19.38 5.57
CA ILE A 172 -10.20 -19.69 4.38
C ILE A 172 -9.79 -18.40 3.66
N TRP A 173 -10.74 -17.48 3.43
CA TRP A 173 -10.45 -16.22 2.76
C TRP A 173 -9.45 -15.36 3.54
N LEU A 174 -9.59 -15.29 4.86
CA LEU A 174 -8.65 -14.57 5.71
C LEU A 174 -7.29 -15.28 5.80
N GLY A 175 -7.27 -16.60 5.70
CA GLY A 175 -6.04 -17.38 5.53
C GLY A 175 -5.28 -17.01 4.26
N ILE A 176 -5.98 -16.95 3.13
CA ILE A 176 -5.42 -16.52 1.83
C ILE A 176 -4.95 -15.05 1.90
N ALA A 177 -5.75 -14.17 2.51
CA ALA A 177 -5.37 -12.77 2.69
C ALA A 177 -4.08 -12.63 3.52
N SER A 178 -3.95 -13.40 4.59
CA SER A 178 -2.76 -13.43 5.46
C SER A 178 -1.54 -14.02 4.75
N ALA A 179 -1.75 -15.01 3.88
CA ALA A 179 -0.68 -15.57 3.06
C ALA A 179 -0.06 -14.54 2.11
N LEU A 180 -0.89 -13.69 1.51
CA LEU A 180 -0.45 -12.60 0.62
C LEU A 180 0.17 -11.45 1.41
N HIS A 181 -0.50 -10.99 2.46
CA HIS A 181 -0.06 -9.86 3.27
C HIS A 181 -0.48 -10.05 4.74
N VAL A 182 0.49 -10.50 5.54
CA VAL A 182 0.31 -10.92 6.94
C VAL A 182 -0.43 -9.87 7.78
N LEU A 183 -0.11 -8.59 7.61
CA LEU A 183 -0.71 -7.53 8.42
C LEU A 183 -2.16 -7.25 8.03
N SER A 184 -2.49 -7.17 6.73
CA SER A 184 -3.87 -6.90 6.30
C SER A 184 -4.79 -8.09 6.59
N GLY A 185 -4.34 -9.32 6.28
CA GLY A 185 -5.09 -10.53 6.57
C GLY A 185 -5.16 -10.86 8.06
N GLY A 186 -4.03 -10.78 8.77
CA GLY A 186 -3.92 -11.12 10.18
C GLY A 186 -4.76 -10.22 11.07
N TRP A 187 -4.71 -8.90 10.87
CA TRP A 187 -5.61 -7.98 11.58
C TRP A 187 -7.07 -8.24 11.24
N SER A 188 -7.37 -8.66 10.02
CA SER A 188 -8.74 -9.01 9.62
C SER A 188 -9.25 -10.28 10.31
N VAL A 189 -8.39 -11.26 10.63
CA VAL A 189 -8.73 -12.43 11.46
C VAL A 189 -9.14 -11.98 12.87
N ILE A 190 -8.40 -11.04 13.46
CA ILE A 190 -8.69 -10.51 14.79
C ILE A 190 -10.02 -9.73 14.77
N ALA A 191 -10.22 -8.87 13.77
CA ALA A 191 -11.49 -8.15 13.60
C ALA A 191 -12.69 -9.09 13.37
N ALA A 192 -12.53 -10.15 12.58
CA ALA A 192 -13.56 -11.18 12.39
C ALA A 192 -13.84 -11.98 13.68
N THR A 193 -12.82 -12.22 14.50
CA THR A 193 -12.97 -12.87 15.81
C THR A 193 -13.81 -12.01 16.76
N LEU A 194 -13.54 -10.71 16.80
CA LEU A 194 -14.35 -9.76 17.58
C LEU A 194 -15.79 -9.68 17.04
N ALA A 195 -15.98 -9.67 15.72
CA ALA A 195 -17.31 -9.73 15.12
C ALA A 195 -18.07 -11.02 15.50
N TRP A 196 -17.39 -12.18 15.51
CA TRP A 196 -17.97 -13.45 15.96
C TRP A 196 -18.38 -13.36 17.42
N TRP A 197 -17.51 -12.85 18.29
CA TRP A 197 -17.80 -12.71 19.72
C TRP A 197 -19.00 -11.79 20.00
N LEU A 198 -19.08 -10.66 19.30
CA LEU A 198 -20.13 -9.67 19.51
C LEU A 198 -21.47 -10.08 18.90
N CYS A 199 -21.46 -10.81 17.77
CA CYS A 199 -22.67 -11.01 16.97
C CYS A 199 -23.08 -12.46 16.77
N GLU A 200 -22.18 -13.44 16.96
CA GLU A 200 -22.47 -14.86 16.74
C GLU A 200 -22.52 -15.63 18.07
N ARG A 201 -21.61 -15.34 19.01
CA ARG A 201 -21.59 -15.98 20.34
C ARG A 201 -22.93 -15.89 21.09
N PRO A 202 -23.66 -14.75 21.07
CA PRO A 202 -24.94 -14.63 21.76
C PRO A 202 -26.12 -15.31 21.04
N CYS A 203 -25.95 -15.78 19.80
CA CYS A 203 -27.03 -16.41 19.04
C CYS A 203 -27.35 -17.81 19.57
N PRO A 204 -28.63 -18.19 19.74
CA PRO A 204 -29.01 -19.55 20.12
C PRO A 204 -28.53 -20.61 19.12
N ASP A 205 -28.58 -20.30 17.83
CA ASP A 205 -28.15 -21.16 16.71
C ASP A 205 -26.71 -20.88 16.27
N ARG A 206 -25.83 -20.47 17.21
CA ARG A 206 -24.47 -20.02 16.90
C ARG A 206 -23.68 -21.02 16.06
N ARG A 207 -22.94 -20.51 15.10
CA ARG A 207 -21.93 -21.26 14.35
C ARG A 207 -20.67 -21.41 15.19
N PRO A 208 -20.06 -22.61 15.27
CA PRO A 208 -18.87 -22.83 16.06
C PRO A 208 -17.70 -21.97 15.57
N PHE A 209 -16.91 -21.46 16.52
CA PHE A 209 -15.69 -20.71 16.22
C PHE A 209 -14.58 -21.64 15.72
N PHE A 210 -14.24 -22.64 16.54
CA PHE A 210 -13.23 -23.65 16.22
C PHE A 210 -13.80 -24.67 15.24
N THR A 211 -13.37 -24.57 13.99
CA THR A 211 -13.75 -25.47 12.90
C THR A 211 -12.51 -25.93 12.16
N ARG A 212 -12.56 -27.07 11.48
CA ARG A 212 -11.47 -27.53 10.60
C ARG A 212 -11.03 -26.46 9.59
N TYR A 213 -11.94 -25.59 9.17
CA TYR A 213 -11.66 -24.53 8.21
C TYR A 213 -10.91 -23.33 8.81
N LEU A 214 -11.03 -23.09 10.12
CA LEU A 214 -10.14 -22.18 10.83
C LEU A 214 -8.70 -22.66 10.74
N PHE A 215 -8.48 -23.96 10.99
CA PHE A 215 -7.15 -24.56 10.90
C PHE A 215 -6.63 -24.62 9.47
N VAL A 216 -7.47 -24.93 8.47
CA VAL A 216 -7.09 -24.85 7.05
C VAL A 216 -6.70 -23.41 6.67
N GLY A 217 -7.49 -22.41 7.08
CA GLY A 217 -7.15 -21.00 6.89
C GLY A 217 -5.83 -20.63 7.55
N GLY A 218 -5.60 -21.11 8.78
CA GLY A 218 -4.33 -20.96 9.50
C GLY A 218 -3.15 -21.59 8.75
N ALA A 219 -3.31 -22.81 8.24
CA ALA A 219 -2.30 -23.50 7.44
C ALA A 219 -1.96 -22.75 6.15
N ILE A 220 -2.97 -22.17 5.46
CA ILE A 220 -2.72 -21.31 4.30
C ILE A 220 -1.96 -20.05 4.71
N ALA A 221 -2.33 -19.42 5.83
CA ALA A 221 -1.65 -18.22 6.33
C ALA A 221 -0.16 -18.44 6.61
N LEU A 222 0.26 -19.68 6.94
CA LEU A 222 1.68 -20.02 7.13
C LEU A 222 2.53 -19.74 5.90
N LEU A 223 1.97 -19.76 4.68
CA LEU A 223 2.70 -19.39 3.46
C LEU A 223 3.21 -17.93 3.48
N GLY A 224 2.53 -17.04 4.21
CA GLY A 224 2.98 -15.66 4.43
C GLY A 224 3.70 -15.47 5.76
N VAL A 225 3.24 -16.12 6.83
CA VAL A 225 3.79 -15.96 8.18
C VAL A 225 5.17 -16.60 8.31
N VAL A 226 5.37 -17.82 7.81
CA VAL A 226 6.64 -18.55 7.96
C VAL A 226 7.80 -17.81 7.31
N PRO A 227 7.73 -17.34 6.05
CA PRO A 227 8.81 -16.56 5.46
C PRO A 227 9.12 -15.29 6.26
N ALA A 228 8.10 -14.56 6.73
CA ALA A 228 8.29 -13.35 7.52
C ALA A 228 8.97 -13.63 8.88
N VAL A 229 8.59 -14.70 9.57
CA VAL A 229 9.22 -15.12 10.84
C VAL A 229 10.64 -15.60 10.59
N TRP A 230 10.89 -16.38 9.54
CA TRP A 230 12.23 -16.88 9.21
C TRP A 230 13.24 -15.75 9.08
N LEU A 231 12.87 -14.62 8.48
CA LEU A 231 13.76 -13.43 8.39
C LEU A 231 14.22 -12.86 9.74
N THR A 232 13.58 -13.26 10.84
CA THR A 232 13.93 -12.85 12.19
C THR A 232 14.56 -13.97 13.02
N ILE A 233 14.51 -15.22 12.55
CA ILE A 233 15.12 -16.37 13.23
C ILE A 233 16.64 -16.23 13.16
N GLY A 234 17.30 -16.36 14.32
CA GLY A 234 18.76 -16.29 14.42
C GLY A 234 19.33 -14.87 14.49
N ALA A 235 18.49 -13.83 14.57
CA ALA A 235 18.94 -12.49 14.92
C ALA A 235 19.17 -12.38 16.44
N GLU A 236 20.27 -11.76 16.84
CA GLU A 236 20.52 -11.54 18.27
C GLU A 236 19.47 -10.58 18.88
N PRO A 237 19.15 -10.70 20.18
CA PRO A 237 18.15 -9.83 20.80
C PRO A 237 18.43 -8.33 20.64
N ALA A 238 19.71 -7.94 20.70
CA ALA A 238 20.16 -6.57 20.50
C ALA A 238 19.96 -6.11 19.04
N GLU A 239 20.36 -6.94 18.06
CA GLU A 239 20.12 -6.67 16.64
C GLU A 239 18.62 -6.52 16.35
N SER A 240 17.79 -7.42 16.88
CA SER A 240 16.34 -7.35 16.69
C SER A 240 15.72 -6.08 17.30
N ALA A 241 16.21 -5.63 18.46
CA ALA A 241 15.74 -4.39 19.09
C ALA A 241 16.16 -3.16 18.28
N MET A 242 17.41 -3.13 17.79
CA MET A 242 17.92 -2.06 16.93
C MET A 242 17.15 -1.99 15.60
N ALA A 243 16.94 -3.12 14.94
CA ALA A 243 16.14 -3.22 13.72
C ALA A 243 14.72 -2.69 13.93
N ALA A 244 14.06 -3.06 15.02
CA ALA A 244 12.74 -2.54 15.37
C ALA A 244 12.75 -1.01 15.57
N LYS A 245 13.76 -0.45 16.23
CA LYS A 245 13.91 1.01 16.41
C LYS A 245 14.13 1.74 15.08
N ILE A 246 15.01 1.22 14.22
CA ILE A 246 15.26 1.77 12.89
C ILE A 246 13.96 1.79 12.08
N TYR A 247 13.24 0.67 12.06
CA TYR A 247 11.99 0.57 11.31
C TYR A 247 10.92 1.55 11.84
N THR A 248 10.67 1.50 13.15
CA THR A 248 9.54 2.20 13.78
C THR A 248 9.80 3.70 13.95
N TYR A 249 10.97 4.11 14.44
CA TYR A 249 11.22 5.50 14.79
C TYR A 249 11.92 6.29 13.69
N TYR A 250 12.82 5.65 12.95
CA TYR A 250 13.59 6.34 11.93
C TYR A 250 12.89 6.33 10.56
N ARG A 251 12.42 5.17 10.11
CA ARG A 251 11.92 5.04 8.73
C ARG A 251 10.42 5.31 8.57
N LEU A 252 9.59 4.81 9.48
CA LEU A 252 8.12 4.75 9.30
C LEU A 252 7.34 5.37 10.47
N SER A 253 7.96 6.29 11.22
CA SER A 253 7.31 6.98 12.34
C SER A 253 6.00 7.66 11.94
N HIS A 254 5.92 8.22 10.73
CA HIS A 254 4.73 8.85 10.15
C HIS A 254 3.58 7.88 9.80
N HIS A 255 3.76 6.57 9.97
CA HIS A 255 2.71 5.56 9.81
C HIS A 255 2.47 4.73 11.08
N LEU A 256 3.47 4.63 11.96
CA LEU A 256 3.48 3.66 13.06
C LEU A 256 3.37 4.31 14.43
N LEU A 257 3.91 5.52 14.59
CA LEU A 257 3.99 6.19 15.88
C LEU A 257 2.85 7.20 16.00
N PRO A 258 1.97 7.09 17.00
CA PRO A 258 0.87 8.06 17.18
C PRO A 258 1.34 9.52 17.24
N SER A 259 2.43 9.81 17.96
CA SER A 259 3.00 11.16 18.02
C SER A 259 3.65 11.63 16.70
N GLY A 260 3.88 10.72 15.76
CA GLY A 260 4.36 11.03 14.40
C GLY A 260 3.24 11.28 13.39
N LEU A 261 1.97 11.05 13.75
CA LEU A 261 0.81 11.29 12.87
C LEU A 261 0.35 12.74 12.96
N MET A 262 -0.16 13.28 11.86
CA MET A 262 -0.66 14.66 11.83
C MET A 262 -1.97 14.79 12.62
N PRO A 263 -2.17 15.82 13.47
CA PRO A 263 -3.38 15.99 14.28
C PRO A 263 -4.69 15.96 13.47
N ILE A 264 -4.69 16.52 12.27
CA ILE A 264 -5.84 16.52 11.35
C ILE A 264 -6.27 15.11 10.94
N TRP A 265 -5.37 14.13 10.95
CA TRP A 265 -5.69 12.73 10.62
C TRP A 265 -6.53 12.05 11.71
N TYR A 266 -6.27 12.38 12.98
CA TYR A 266 -7.12 11.95 14.09
C TYR A 266 -8.52 12.53 13.97
N LEU A 267 -8.60 13.84 13.72
CA LEU A 267 -9.88 14.54 13.62
C LEU A 267 -10.73 13.96 12.49
N ARG A 268 -10.20 13.88 11.27
CA ARG A 268 -10.97 13.37 10.11
C ARG A 268 -11.38 11.91 10.27
N HIS A 269 -10.50 11.05 10.81
CA HIS A 269 -10.82 9.64 11.02
C HIS A 269 -11.85 9.45 12.14
N GLY A 270 -11.70 10.20 13.23
CA GLY A 270 -12.65 10.23 14.35
C GLY A 270 -14.03 10.71 13.92
N LEU A 271 -14.11 11.81 13.15
CA LEU A 271 -15.37 12.30 12.59
C LEU A 271 -16.01 11.28 11.64
N LEU A 272 -15.22 10.60 10.82
CA LEU A 272 -15.72 9.55 9.94
C LEU A 272 -16.30 8.37 10.72
N PHE A 273 -15.64 7.96 11.81
CA PHE A 273 -16.16 6.91 12.69
C PHE A 273 -17.47 7.34 13.39
N VAL A 274 -17.53 8.56 13.92
CA VAL A 274 -18.74 9.13 14.54
C VAL A 274 -19.89 9.20 13.53
N LEU A 275 -19.61 9.63 12.29
CA LEU A 275 -20.58 9.60 11.20
C LEU A 275 -21.11 8.18 10.95
N GLY A 276 -20.23 7.18 10.90
CA GLY A 276 -20.61 5.77 10.76
C GLY A 276 -21.53 5.30 11.89
N VAL A 277 -21.21 5.64 13.14
CA VAL A 277 -22.06 5.32 14.30
C VAL A 277 -23.42 6.00 14.18
N GLY A 278 -23.47 7.28 13.80
CA GLY A 278 -24.70 8.03 13.59
C GLY A 278 -25.60 7.42 12.51
N LEU A 279 -25.03 7.08 11.34
CA LEU A 279 -25.76 6.43 10.24
C LEU A 279 -26.24 5.02 10.62
N ALA A 280 -25.42 4.26 11.37
CA ALA A 280 -25.80 2.94 11.87
C ALA A 280 -26.96 3.02 12.86
N TRP A 281 -26.99 4.04 13.72
CA TRP A 281 -28.09 4.30 14.64
C TRP A 281 -29.37 4.70 13.88
N GLN A 282 -29.25 5.56 12.87
CA GLN A 282 -30.38 6.00 12.05
C GLN A 282 -31.04 4.85 11.26
N THR A 283 -30.25 3.88 10.81
CA THR A 283 -30.72 2.73 10.02
C THR A 283 -31.03 1.49 10.86
N ARG A 284 -31.07 1.64 12.19
CA ARG A 284 -31.45 0.57 13.12
C ARG A 284 -32.94 0.23 13.01
N GLY A 285 -33.28 -1.03 13.26
CA GLY A 285 -34.64 -1.56 13.21
C GLY A 285 -35.13 -1.85 11.79
N GLN A 286 -34.27 -1.69 10.78
CA GLN A 286 -34.61 -2.00 9.40
C GLN A 286 -34.37 -3.49 9.10
N GLN A 287 -34.86 -3.93 7.94
CA GLN A 287 -34.66 -5.30 7.48
C GLN A 287 -33.17 -5.66 7.42
N ASP A 288 -32.86 -6.93 7.70
CA ASP A 288 -31.50 -7.51 7.70
C ASP A 288 -30.52 -6.90 8.71
N ASP A 289 -31.01 -6.24 9.77
CA ASP A 289 -30.20 -5.65 10.84
C ASP A 289 -29.12 -6.59 11.40
N ALA A 290 -29.39 -7.90 11.46
CA ALA A 290 -28.40 -8.89 11.89
C ALA A 290 -27.15 -8.93 10.99
N LYS A 291 -27.30 -8.77 9.66
CA LYS A 291 -26.17 -8.71 8.71
C LYS A 291 -25.36 -7.43 8.93
N TRP A 292 -26.05 -6.31 9.10
CA TRP A 292 -25.44 -5.00 9.35
C TRP A 292 -24.71 -4.95 10.70
N ASN A 293 -25.27 -5.60 11.73
CA ASN A 293 -24.63 -5.74 13.03
C ASN A 293 -23.30 -6.51 12.93
N ARG A 294 -23.23 -7.54 12.08
CA ARG A 294 -21.99 -8.29 11.83
C ARG A 294 -20.93 -7.44 11.10
N MET A 295 -21.32 -6.66 10.08
CA MET A 295 -20.43 -5.69 9.44
C MET A 295 -19.93 -4.64 10.45
N ARG A 296 -20.81 -4.12 11.30
CA ARG A 296 -20.46 -3.21 12.39
C ARG A 296 -19.51 -3.87 13.39
N GLY A 297 -19.74 -5.13 13.76
CA GLY A 297 -18.84 -5.89 14.65
C GLY A 297 -17.43 -5.99 14.09
N PHE A 298 -17.28 -6.19 12.77
CA PHE A 298 -15.99 -6.20 12.10
C PHE A 298 -15.33 -4.80 12.12
N ALA A 299 -16.10 -3.73 11.86
CA ALA A 299 -15.61 -2.36 11.94
C ALA A 299 -15.19 -1.94 13.35
N ILE A 300 -15.94 -2.34 14.38
CA ILE A 300 -15.58 -2.17 15.79
C ILE A 300 -14.28 -2.93 16.09
N GLY A 301 -14.11 -4.14 15.55
CA GLY A 301 -12.88 -4.91 15.70
C GLY A 301 -11.67 -4.19 15.10
N ALA A 302 -11.81 -3.60 13.91
CA ALA A 302 -10.77 -2.79 13.28
C ALA A 302 -10.42 -1.54 14.12
N MET A 303 -11.43 -0.85 14.67
CA MET A 303 -11.22 0.30 15.56
C MET A 303 -10.55 -0.11 16.88
N ALA A 304 -10.94 -1.25 17.47
CA ALA A 304 -10.34 -1.74 18.70
C ALA A 304 -8.83 -2.02 18.54
N ILE A 305 -8.42 -2.57 17.40
CA ILE A 305 -7.00 -2.76 17.06
C ILE A 305 -6.28 -1.40 17.00
N ALA A 306 -6.88 -0.41 16.34
CA ALA A 306 -6.31 0.95 16.29
C ALA A 306 -6.18 1.59 17.68
N MET A 307 -7.18 1.41 18.55
CA MET A 307 -7.13 1.89 19.93
C MET A 307 -5.99 1.26 20.73
N VAL A 308 -5.72 -0.04 20.54
CA VAL A 308 -4.52 -0.67 21.13
C VAL A 308 -3.25 0.00 20.60
N GLY A 309 -3.18 0.30 19.30
CA GLY A 309 -2.08 1.07 18.73
C GLY A 309 -1.86 2.44 19.39
N LEU A 310 -2.94 3.17 19.72
CA LEU A 310 -2.86 4.45 20.42
C LEU A 310 -2.32 4.28 21.84
N LEU A 311 -2.79 3.26 22.57
CA LEU A 311 -2.30 2.93 23.91
C LEU A 311 -0.82 2.55 23.88
N LEU A 312 -0.40 1.75 22.90
CA LEU A 312 1.01 1.42 22.67
C LEU A 312 1.84 2.66 22.30
N GLY A 313 1.23 3.71 21.77
CA GLY A 313 1.86 5.00 21.52
C GLY A 313 2.30 5.75 22.78
N LEU A 314 1.80 5.36 23.97
CA LEU A 314 2.24 5.88 25.26
C LEU A 314 3.49 5.18 25.79
N LEU A 315 3.73 3.95 25.31
CA LEU A 315 4.83 3.10 25.76
C LEU A 315 6.24 3.67 25.54
N PRO A 316 6.55 4.50 24.51
CA PRO A 316 7.85 5.14 24.38
C PRO A 316 8.28 5.99 25.58
N MET A 317 7.34 6.40 26.45
CA MET A 317 7.65 7.11 27.71
C MET A 317 8.27 6.18 28.77
N PHE A 318 8.03 4.87 28.68
CA PHE A 318 8.43 3.88 29.69
C PHE A 318 9.45 2.88 29.16
N ASP A 319 9.22 2.33 27.96
CA ASP A 319 10.09 1.36 27.31
C ASP A 319 10.08 1.56 25.79
N ARG A 320 11.13 2.24 25.29
CA ARG A 320 11.29 2.53 23.87
C ARG A 320 11.56 1.29 23.02
N ASP A 321 12.18 0.26 23.59
CA ASP A 321 12.56 -0.94 22.84
C ASP A 321 11.34 -1.85 22.65
N LEU A 322 10.53 -2.02 23.70
CA LEU A 322 9.26 -2.73 23.61
C LEU A 322 8.27 -1.99 22.70
N ALA A 323 8.17 -0.66 22.83
CA ALA A 323 7.34 0.15 21.94
C ALA A 323 7.74 -0.02 20.47
N ALA A 324 9.03 0.02 20.14
CA ALA A 324 9.51 -0.21 18.79
C ALA A 324 9.13 -1.59 18.24
N LYS A 325 9.25 -2.64 19.07
CA LYS A 325 8.91 -4.02 18.71
C LYS A 325 7.40 -4.22 18.45
N LEU A 326 6.55 -3.52 19.19
CA LEU A 326 5.10 -3.67 19.08
C LEU A 326 4.49 -2.75 18.01
N LEU A 327 4.92 -1.48 17.93
CA LEU A 327 4.34 -0.51 17.00
C LEU A 327 4.64 -0.83 15.52
N ARG A 328 5.68 -1.63 15.22
CA ARG A 328 6.04 -2.04 13.86
C ARG A 328 4.96 -2.82 13.09
N TYR A 329 3.91 -3.28 13.78
CA TYR A 329 2.84 -4.09 13.20
C TYR A 329 1.65 -3.29 12.64
N TYR A 330 1.80 -1.99 12.36
CA TYR A 330 0.80 -1.17 11.62
C TYR A 330 -0.62 -1.24 12.20
N TRP A 331 -0.78 -0.88 13.47
CA TRP A 331 -2.05 -0.96 14.22
C TRP A 331 -3.21 -0.17 13.60
N PHE A 332 -2.93 0.84 12.78
CA PHE A 332 -3.94 1.73 12.17
C PHE A 332 -4.38 1.29 10.76
N ARG A 333 -3.65 0.37 10.13
CA ARG A 333 -3.86 -0.04 8.72
C ARG A 333 -5.27 -0.55 8.46
N LEU A 334 -5.81 -1.38 9.35
CA LEU A 334 -7.12 -1.99 9.10
C LEU A 334 -8.26 -0.97 9.26
N THR A 335 -8.20 -0.08 10.26
CA THR A 335 -9.24 0.92 10.48
C THR A 335 -9.34 1.89 9.31
N ASP A 336 -8.21 2.27 8.72
CA ASP A 336 -8.13 3.14 7.54
C ASP A 336 -8.85 2.59 6.31
N ALA A 337 -8.99 1.26 6.19
CA ALA A 337 -9.73 0.64 5.10
C ALA A 337 -11.19 0.37 5.47
N VAL A 338 -11.43 -0.14 6.69
CA VAL A 338 -12.71 -0.73 7.09
C VAL A 338 -13.72 0.31 7.57
N VAL A 339 -13.29 1.33 8.30
CA VAL A 339 -14.20 2.39 8.75
C VAL A 339 -14.77 3.17 7.55
N PRO A 340 -13.96 3.61 6.58
CA PRO A 340 -14.47 4.15 5.32
C PRO A 340 -15.45 3.22 4.59
N LEU A 341 -15.15 1.92 4.51
CA LEU A 341 -16.03 0.94 3.86
C LEU A 341 -17.38 0.85 4.57
N TRP A 342 -17.36 0.81 5.90
CA TRP A 342 -18.57 0.74 6.71
C TRP A 342 -19.44 1.99 6.54
N VAL A 343 -18.83 3.18 6.54
CA VAL A 343 -19.54 4.43 6.24
C VAL A 343 -20.12 4.43 4.84
N ALA A 344 -19.35 4.02 3.82
CA ALA A 344 -19.81 3.95 2.44
C ALA A 344 -21.04 3.04 2.29
N LEU A 345 -21.01 1.86 2.91
CA LEU A 345 -22.15 0.94 2.92
C LEU A 345 -23.38 1.56 3.62
N LEU A 346 -23.19 2.28 4.73
CA LEU A 346 -24.28 2.90 5.49
C LEU A 346 -24.88 4.12 4.79
N VAL A 347 -24.08 4.93 4.10
CA VAL A 347 -24.57 6.03 3.25
C VAL A 347 -25.49 5.46 2.18
N VAL A 348 -25.05 4.43 1.45
CA VAL A 348 -25.87 3.82 0.39
C VAL A 348 -27.08 3.08 0.97
N ARG A 349 -26.96 2.42 2.13
CA ARG A 349 -28.11 1.85 2.86
C ARG A 349 -29.16 2.93 3.12
N SER A 350 -28.74 4.08 3.64
CA SER A 350 -29.63 5.19 3.98
C SER A 350 -30.36 5.74 2.76
N LEU A 351 -29.70 5.77 1.59
CA LEU A 351 -30.31 6.14 0.31
C LEU A 351 -31.36 5.14 -0.18
N CYS A 352 -31.16 3.84 0.08
CA CYS A 352 -32.08 2.79 -0.34
C CYS A 352 -33.24 2.57 0.63
N CYS A 353 -33.07 2.90 1.91
CA CYS A 353 -34.07 2.60 2.94
C CYS A 353 -34.95 3.78 3.35
N PHE A 354 -34.53 5.03 3.09
CA PHE A 354 -35.35 6.20 3.41
C PHE A 354 -36.08 6.75 2.20
N GLU A 355 -37.28 7.26 2.43
CA GLU A 355 -38.08 7.91 1.39
C GLU A 355 -37.37 9.15 0.83
N MET A 356 -37.42 9.26 -0.51
CA MET A 356 -36.99 10.43 -1.23
C MET A 356 -37.79 11.63 -0.72
N LYS A 357 -37.10 12.61 -0.10
CA LYS A 357 -37.56 13.87 0.54
C LYS A 357 -37.35 13.94 2.05
N THR A 358 -37.08 12.84 2.74
CA THR A 358 -36.74 12.91 4.18
C THR A 358 -35.40 13.64 4.40
N PRO A 359 -35.19 14.36 5.52
CA PRO A 359 -33.91 15.02 5.81
C PRO A 359 -32.71 14.06 5.80
N ARG A 360 -32.92 12.81 6.28
CA ARG A 360 -31.88 11.77 6.33
C ARG A 360 -31.44 11.32 4.94
N TRP A 361 -32.39 11.16 4.02
CA TRP A 361 -32.10 10.85 2.62
C TRP A 361 -31.32 12.00 1.95
N LYS A 362 -31.77 13.26 2.15
CA LYS A 362 -31.08 14.46 1.62
C LYS A 362 -29.64 14.56 2.14
N PHE A 363 -29.43 14.30 3.43
CA PHE A 363 -28.11 14.29 4.05
C PHE A 363 -27.21 13.21 3.43
N SER A 364 -27.73 12.00 3.21
CA SER A 364 -26.99 10.91 2.58
C SER A 364 -26.63 11.22 1.12
N ILE A 365 -27.49 11.92 0.39
CA ILE A 365 -27.18 12.43 -0.96
C ILE A 365 -26.10 13.49 -0.92
N ALA A 366 -26.16 14.42 0.03
CA ALA A 366 -25.12 15.44 0.15
C ALA A 366 -23.75 14.79 0.40
N ILE A 367 -23.68 13.76 1.24
CA ILE A 367 -22.46 12.96 1.44
C ILE A 367 -22.01 12.29 0.14
N LEU A 368 -22.92 11.64 -0.59
CA LEU A 368 -22.58 10.98 -1.86
C LEU A 368 -22.07 11.99 -2.90
N LEU A 369 -22.74 13.13 -3.08
CA LEU A 369 -22.32 14.17 -4.01
C LEU A 369 -20.97 14.78 -3.62
N PHE A 370 -20.75 15.01 -2.33
CA PHE A 370 -19.46 15.46 -1.83
C PHE A 370 -18.36 14.43 -2.10
N ALA A 371 -18.64 13.14 -1.88
CA ALA A 371 -17.70 12.06 -2.20
C ALA A 371 -17.43 11.96 -3.71
N VAL A 372 -18.44 12.16 -4.58
CA VAL A 372 -18.26 12.24 -6.04
C VAL A 372 -17.34 13.40 -6.40
N GLY A 373 -17.52 14.58 -5.77
CA GLY A 373 -16.64 15.73 -5.96
C GLY A 373 -15.19 15.44 -5.55
N LEU A 374 -14.99 14.85 -4.38
CA LEU A 374 -13.66 14.44 -3.89
C LEU A 374 -13.01 13.39 -4.80
N PHE A 375 -13.77 12.35 -5.18
CA PHE A 375 -13.31 11.32 -6.11
C PHE A 375 -12.92 11.93 -7.46
N GLY A 376 -13.75 12.83 -8.00
CA GLY A 376 -13.48 13.53 -9.26
C GLY A 376 -12.23 14.40 -9.16
N PHE A 377 -12.04 15.11 -8.05
CA PHE A 377 -10.84 15.90 -7.79
C PHE A 377 -9.57 15.04 -7.69
N SER A 378 -9.61 13.93 -6.95
CA SER A 378 -8.49 12.98 -6.86
C SER A 378 -8.15 12.36 -8.21
N SER A 379 -9.17 11.93 -8.96
CA SER A 379 -8.99 11.33 -10.29
C SER A 379 -8.41 12.34 -11.27
N TRP A 380 -8.93 13.58 -11.27
CA TRP A 380 -8.40 14.68 -12.07
C TRP A 380 -6.95 14.99 -11.72
N ARG A 381 -6.60 15.04 -10.43
CA ARG A 381 -5.21 15.25 -9.98
C ARG A 381 -4.29 14.12 -10.46
N SER A 382 -4.76 12.88 -10.40
CA SER A 382 -3.97 11.70 -10.78
C SER A 382 -3.75 11.62 -12.29
N ILE A 383 -4.78 11.89 -13.09
CA ILE A 383 -4.70 11.93 -14.56
C ILE A 383 -3.78 13.05 -15.04
N ARG A 384 -3.70 14.17 -14.30
CA ARG A 384 -2.81 15.30 -14.61
C ARG A 384 -1.39 15.16 -14.06
N LEU A 385 -1.03 14.03 -13.46
CA LEU A 385 0.35 13.85 -13.03
C LEU A 385 1.28 13.89 -14.25
N PRO A 386 2.30 14.77 -14.26
CA PRO A 386 3.16 14.95 -15.43
C PRO A 386 4.09 13.75 -15.67
N VAL A 387 4.34 12.96 -14.63
CA VAL A 387 5.29 11.85 -14.57
C VAL A 387 4.72 10.74 -13.68
N PRO A 388 5.22 9.49 -13.75
CA PRO A 388 4.84 8.43 -12.82
C PRO A 388 4.94 8.88 -11.36
N PRO A 389 4.03 8.47 -10.46
CA PRO A 389 4.02 8.94 -9.07
C PRO A 389 5.34 8.73 -8.32
N SER A 390 6.04 7.62 -8.61
CA SER A 390 7.35 7.29 -8.04
C SER A 390 8.51 8.20 -8.49
N ALA A 391 8.32 8.96 -9.57
CA ALA A 391 9.27 9.92 -10.11
C ALA A 391 8.87 11.38 -9.86
N SER A 392 7.76 11.61 -9.14
CA SER A 392 7.26 12.96 -8.90
C SER A 392 8.17 13.77 -7.98
N ASN A 393 8.35 15.04 -8.31
CA ASN A 393 9.14 16.00 -7.53
C ASN A 393 8.74 16.06 -6.04
N ARG A 394 7.43 15.98 -5.76
CA ARG A 394 6.88 15.90 -4.39
C ARG A 394 7.46 14.73 -3.60
N LEU A 395 7.62 13.56 -4.24
CA LEU A 395 8.17 12.38 -3.61
C LEU A 395 9.70 12.44 -3.48
N LEU A 396 10.35 13.04 -4.48
CA LEU A 396 11.80 13.28 -4.47
C LEU A 396 12.22 14.37 -3.45
N GLY A 397 11.27 15.16 -2.96
CA GLY A 397 11.52 16.24 -2.01
C GLY A 397 12.22 17.44 -2.65
N TRP A 398 12.01 17.65 -3.96
CA TRP A 398 12.62 18.72 -4.74
C TRP A 398 11.55 19.45 -5.54
N ASP A 399 11.50 20.78 -5.43
CA ASP A 399 10.65 21.68 -6.23
C ASP A 399 9.25 21.08 -6.53
N SER A 400 8.47 20.86 -5.46
CA SER A 400 7.18 20.14 -5.53
C SER A 400 6.14 20.83 -6.41
N ASP A 401 6.32 22.13 -6.63
CA ASP A 401 5.41 23.00 -7.38
C ASP A 401 5.95 23.33 -8.77
N ALA A 402 7.02 22.63 -9.21
CA ALA A 402 7.58 22.76 -10.54
C ALA A 402 6.50 22.57 -11.63
N PRO A 403 6.51 23.40 -12.69
CA PRO A 403 5.62 23.22 -13.82
C PRO A 403 5.71 21.81 -14.43
N PRO A 404 4.60 21.26 -14.97
CA PRO A 404 4.56 19.94 -15.62
C PRO A 404 5.71 19.70 -16.60
N GLU A 405 6.05 20.70 -17.41
CA GLU A 405 7.08 20.63 -18.45
C GLU A 405 8.48 20.42 -17.85
N VAL A 406 8.75 21.06 -16.71
CA VAL A 406 10.02 20.92 -15.96
C VAL A 406 10.12 19.52 -15.38
N GLN A 407 9.04 19.00 -14.79
CA GLN A 407 9.00 17.64 -14.26
C GLN A 407 9.17 16.60 -15.37
N GLN A 408 8.48 16.76 -16.49
CA GLN A 408 8.59 15.88 -17.66
C GLN A 408 10.00 15.90 -18.26
N LYS A 409 10.62 17.08 -18.37
CA LYS A 409 12.01 17.18 -18.81
C LYS A 409 12.95 16.46 -17.86
N ALA A 410 12.85 16.72 -16.56
CA ALA A 410 13.67 16.05 -15.56
C ALA A 410 13.46 14.52 -15.58
N PHE A 411 12.24 14.05 -15.79
CA PHE A 411 11.97 12.63 -15.91
C PHE A 411 12.52 12.02 -17.20
N ARG A 412 12.43 12.71 -18.35
CA ARG A 412 13.10 12.29 -19.59
C ARG A 412 14.61 12.20 -19.40
N ASP A 413 15.21 13.21 -18.78
CA ASP A 413 16.62 13.23 -18.43
C ASP A 413 16.99 12.06 -17.50
N TRP A 414 16.12 11.70 -16.55
CA TRP A 414 16.28 10.53 -15.68
C TRP A 414 16.24 9.21 -16.46
N LEU A 415 15.30 9.06 -17.39
CA LEU A 415 15.22 7.89 -18.25
C LEU A 415 16.45 7.75 -19.14
N SER A 416 16.90 8.86 -19.75
CA SER A 416 18.09 8.90 -20.61
C SER A 416 19.35 8.46 -19.86
N VAL A 417 19.60 8.99 -18.65
CA VAL A 417 20.76 8.58 -17.86
C VAL A 417 20.67 7.12 -17.41
N CYS A 418 19.48 6.64 -17.02
CA CYS A 418 19.29 5.24 -16.65
C CYS A 418 19.50 4.29 -17.83
N GLN A 419 18.99 4.66 -19.02
CA GLN A 419 19.18 3.87 -20.24
C GLN A 419 20.65 3.83 -20.66
N TRP A 420 21.35 4.97 -20.59
CA TRP A 420 22.79 5.02 -20.83
C TRP A 420 23.53 4.11 -19.86
N ILE A 421 23.25 4.20 -18.55
CA ILE A 421 23.86 3.33 -17.52
C ILE A 421 23.65 1.86 -17.85
N ARG A 422 22.42 1.48 -18.25
CA ARG A 422 22.06 0.09 -18.57
C ARG A 422 22.88 -0.48 -19.72
N VAL A 423 23.24 0.34 -20.71
CA VAL A 423 23.95 -0.10 -21.92
C VAL A 423 25.47 0.06 -21.77
N ALA A 424 25.94 1.14 -21.14
CA ALA A 424 27.35 1.51 -21.11
C ALA A 424 28.13 0.89 -19.93
N THR A 425 27.47 0.32 -18.93
CA THR A 425 28.14 -0.25 -17.75
C THR A 425 27.96 -1.75 -17.61
N LYS A 426 28.86 -2.42 -16.88
CA LYS A 426 28.74 -3.85 -16.58
C LYS A 426 27.47 -4.15 -15.80
N THR A 427 26.88 -5.32 -16.00
CA THR A 427 25.60 -5.73 -15.38
C THR A 427 25.64 -5.82 -13.86
N ASP A 428 26.83 -6.02 -13.30
CA ASP A 428 27.12 -6.12 -11.87
C ASP A 428 27.56 -4.79 -11.23
N ALA A 429 27.63 -3.71 -12.01
CA ALA A 429 28.04 -2.39 -11.51
C ALA A 429 27.10 -1.86 -10.41
N VAL A 430 27.71 -1.21 -9.41
CA VAL A 430 27.03 -0.57 -8.28
C VAL A 430 27.18 0.94 -8.40
N PHE A 431 26.11 1.68 -8.08
CA PHE A 431 26.07 3.14 -8.17
C PHE A 431 25.76 3.82 -6.83
N LEU A 432 26.33 5.00 -6.63
CA LEU A 432 25.79 6.02 -5.74
C LEU A 432 24.71 6.78 -6.50
N THR A 433 23.55 7.00 -5.88
CA THR A 433 22.39 7.62 -6.53
C THR A 433 21.83 8.76 -5.65
N PRO A 434 20.96 9.64 -6.17
CA PRO A 434 20.29 10.63 -5.32
C PRO A 434 19.41 9.97 -4.26
N ARG A 435 19.48 10.41 -3.00
CA ARG A 435 18.89 9.72 -1.83
C ARG A 435 17.43 9.27 -1.98
N HIS A 436 16.61 10.10 -2.62
CA HIS A 436 15.16 9.95 -2.70
C HIS A 436 14.64 9.45 -4.05
N GLN A 437 15.51 9.21 -5.04
CA GLN A 437 15.09 8.50 -6.27
C GLN A 437 14.51 7.13 -5.88
N GLN A 438 13.60 6.54 -6.66
CA GLN A 438 13.03 5.21 -6.32
C GLN A 438 13.04 4.23 -7.49
N THR A 439 13.44 4.68 -8.67
CA THR A 439 13.23 3.98 -9.93
C THR A 439 14.53 3.66 -10.66
N PHE A 440 15.69 3.86 -10.02
CA PHE A 440 16.99 3.56 -10.61
C PHE A 440 17.09 2.09 -11.04
N LYS A 441 16.87 1.15 -10.12
CA LYS A 441 16.85 -0.29 -10.45
C LYS A 441 15.84 -0.64 -11.54
N TRP A 442 14.70 0.05 -11.54
CA TRP A 442 13.62 -0.18 -12.48
C TRP A 442 14.04 0.14 -13.92
N TYR A 443 14.73 1.26 -14.13
CA TYR A 443 15.11 1.72 -15.47
C TYR A 443 16.55 1.38 -15.87
N ALA A 444 17.50 1.51 -14.94
CA ALA A 444 18.92 1.28 -15.18
C ALA A 444 19.32 -0.20 -15.09
N GLU A 445 18.53 -1.02 -14.38
CA GLU A 445 18.85 -2.43 -14.10
C GLU A 445 20.26 -2.60 -13.52
N ARG A 446 20.66 -1.69 -12.63
CA ARG A 446 21.92 -1.74 -11.88
C ARG A 446 21.68 -1.65 -10.39
N ALA A 447 22.65 -2.15 -9.63
CA ALA A 447 22.61 -2.07 -8.19
C ALA A 447 22.93 -0.65 -7.70
N GLU A 448 22.40 -0.29 -6.55
CA GLU A 448 22.77 0.95 -5.86
C GLU A 448 23.19 0.66 -4.42
N VAL A 449 24.04 1.53 -3.87
CA VAL A 449 24.58 1.34 -2.52
C VAL A 449 23.46 1.34 -1.47
N ALA A 450 22.60 2.36 -1.50
CA ALA A 450 21.43 2.46 -0.63
C ALA A 450 20.44 3.52 -1.12
N ASN A 451 19.16 3.27 -0.82
CA ASN A 451 18.04 4.10 -1.21
C ASN A 451 17.09 4.35 -0.03
N TRP A 452 16.51 5.56 0.10
CA TRP A 452 15.60 5.86 1.21
C TRP A 452 14.31 5.01 1.20
N LYS A 453 13.76 4.70 0.02
CA LYS A 453 12.53 3.93 -0.10
C LYS A 453 12.76 2.44 0.17
N ASP A 454 13.88 1.91 -0.28
CA ASP A 454 14.16 0.47 -0.30
C ASP A 454 14.75 -0.05 1.01
N VAL A 455 13.85 -0.40 1.91
CA VAL A 455 14.16 -0.82 3.28
C VAL A 455 14.10 -2.35 3.36
N PRO A 456 15.20 -3.05 3.69
CA PRO A 456 15.20 -4.49 3.90
C PRO A 456 14.26 -4.93 5.03
N GLN A 457 13.75 -6.17 4.94
CA GLN A 457 12.80 -6.70 5.94
C GLN A 457 13.45 -7.61 7.00
N ASP A 458 14.68 -8.09 6.79
CA ASP A 458 15.44 -8.81 7.82
C ASP A 458 16.33 -7.87 8.66
N ALA A 459 16.59 -8.26 9.90
CA ALA A 459 17.26 -7.39 10.88
C ALA A 459 18.67 -6.98 10.45
N LYS A 460 19.48 -7.93 9.97
CA LYS A 460 20.88 -7.68 9.59
C LYS A 460 20.98 -6.74 8.40
N SER A 461 20.21 -6.99 7.35
CA SER A 461 20.20 -6.13 6.17
C SER A 461 19.62 -4.75 6.47
N LEU A 462 18.64 -4.64 7.38
CA LEU A 462 18.08 -3.36 7.80
C LEU A 462 19.10 -2.50 8.55
N ILE A 463 19.90 -3.10 9.45
CA ILE A 463 20.98 -2.38 10.14
C ILE A 463 22.05 -1.94 9.14
N ARG A 464 22.48 -2.83 8.23
CA ARG A 464 23.42 -2.45 7.15
C ARG A 464 22.88 -1.34 6.27
N TRP A 465 21.59 -1.37 5.93
CA TRP A 465 20.94 -0.30 5.18
C TRP A 465 20.99 1.01 5.95
N TYR A 466 20.69 1.00 7.24
CA TYR A 466 20.75 2.18 8.10
C TYR A 466 22.16 2.78 8.16
N GLU A 467 23.18 1.94 8.30
CA GLU A 467 24.59 2.33 8.27
C GLU A 467 24.96 2.95 6.92
N ARG A 468 24.63 2.30 5.80
CA ARG A 468 24.87 2.84 4.45
C ARG A 468 24.19 4.18 4.24
N MET A 469 22.96 4.35 4.73
CA MET A 469 22.24 5.62 4.64
C MET A 469 22.94 6.74 5.41
N HIS A 470 23.50 6.47 6.60
CA HIS A 470 24.23 7.48 7.38
C HIS A 470 25.61 7.77 6.82
N ASP A 471 26.26 6.76 6.25
CA ASP A 471 27.59 6.88 5.65
C ASP A 471 27.53 7.72 4.38
N VAL A 472 26.63 7.38 3.44
CA VAL A 472 26.52 8.02 2.11
C VAL A 472 25.78 9.36 2.16
N TYR A 473 24.79 9.51 3.05
CA TYR A 473 23.96 10.72 3.17
C TYR A 473 24.06 11.32 4.59
N PRO A 474 25.23 11.85 4.98
CA PRO A 474 25.42 12.40 6.31
C PRO A 474 24.56 13.66 6.51
N LYS A 475 23.96 13.81 7.70
CA LYS A 475 23.02 14.91 8.04
C LYS A 475 23.53 16.31 7.66
N ARG A 476 24.85 16.54 7.73
CA ARG A 476 25.50 17.81 7.37
C ARG A 476 25.32 18.23 5.91
N LEU A 477 25.05 17.28 5.01
CA LEU A 477 24.81 17.53 3.58
C LEU A 477 23.31 17.69 3.25
N GLY A 478 22.46 17.71 4.27
CA GLY A 478 21.01 17.75 4.10
C GLY A 478 20.45 16.38 3.68
N THR A 479 19.30 16.41 3.02
CA THR A 479 18.51 15.21 2.70
C THR A 479 18.64 14.74 1.25
N ILE A 480 19.36 15.46 0.40
CA ILE A 480 19.35 15.19 -1.06
C ILE A 480 20.75 14.89 -1.59
N ARG A 481 21.79 15.53 -1.05
CA ARG A 481 23.16 15.49 -1.60
C ARG A 481 23.92 14.23 -1.17
N VAL A 482 24.70 13.69 -2.11
CA VAL A 482 25.80 12.75 -1.86
C VAL A 482 27.08 13.56 -1.72
N THR A 483 28.03 13.11 -0.90
CA THR A 483 29.35 13.76 -0.80
C THR A 483 30.12 13.67 -2.12
N ILE A 484 30.81 14.75 -2.47
CA ILE A 484 31.74 14.81 -3.61
C ILE A 484 33.21 14.86 -3.14
N GLN A 485 33.46 14.63 -1.85
CA GLN A 485 34.82 14.65 -1.29
C GLN A 485 35.59 13.39 -1.71
N TYR A 486 36.73 13.58 -2.36
CA TYR A 486 37.58 12.50 -2.89
C TYR A 486 37.88 11.41 -1.86
N ALA A 487 38.32 11.78 -0.66
CA ALA A 487 38.64 10.82 0.41
C ALA A 487 37.43 9.94 0.80
N SER A 488 36.22 10.50 0.82
CA SER A 488 35.00 9.71 1.08
C SER A 488 34.66 8.79 -0.08
N LEU A 489 34.83 9.27 -1.32
CA LEU A 489 34.53 8.49 -2.52
C LEU A 489 35.48 7.31 -2.72
N ILE A 490 36.79 7.48 -2.48
CA ILE A 490 37.77 6.38 -2.47
C ILE A 490 37.34 5.33 -1.45
N LYS A 491 37.01 5.76 -0.22
CA LYS A 491 36.53 4.86 0.83
C LYS A 491 35.24 4.12 0.42
N TYR A 492 34.31 4.78 -0.25
CA TYR A 492 33.09 4.12 -0.71
C TYR A 492 33.35 3.11 -1.81
N ARG A 493 34.26 3.41 -2.76
CA ARG A 493 34.68 2.45 -3.78
C ARG A 493 35.22 1.17 -3.15
N GLU A 494 36.14 1.30 -2.19
CA GLU A 494 36.70 0.15 -1.46
C GLU A 494 35.65 -0.60 -0.64
N LYS A 495 34.81 0.13 0.09
CA LYS A 495 33.85 -0.46 1.05
C LYS A 495 32.62 -1.08 0.37
N TYR A 496 32.15 -0.50 -0.73
CA TYR A 496 30.89 -0.87 -1.36
C TYR A 496 31.03 -1.38 -2.81
N GLY A 497 32.24 -1.39 -3.37
CA GLY A 497 32.45 -1.79 -4.76
C GLY A 497 31.74 -0.87 -5.76
N VAL A 498 31.65 0.42 -5.44
CA VAL A 498 30.96 1.41 -6.28
C VAL A 498 31.94 2.15 -7.16
N ASP A 499 31.68 2.13 -8.47
CA ASP A 499 32.54 2.77 -9.47
C ASP A 499 32.00 4.12 -9.94
N PHE A 500 30.69 4.32 -9.79
CA PHE A 500 30.01 5.45 -10.40
C PHE A 500 29.06 6.16 -9.44
N ILE A 501 28.88 7.46 -9.66
CA ILE A 501 27.89 8.28 -8.98
C ILE A 501 27.00 8.99 -9.99
N VAL A 502 25.69 8.88 -9.80
CA VAL A 502 24.68 9.70 -10.47
C VAL A 502 24.37 10.89 -9.59
N VAL A 503 24.51 12.10 -10.13
CA VAL A 503 24.18 13.34 -9.42
C VAL A 503 23.06 14.10 -10.11
N ASP A 504 22.23 14.76 -9.31
CA ASP A 504 21.26 15.75 -9.79
C ASP A 504 21.93 17.13 -9.83
N ARG A 505 22.20 17.62 -11.05
CA ARG A 505 22.91 18.88 -11.32
C ARG A 505 22.15 20.10 -10.79
N ARG A 506 20.82 20.00 -10.65
CA ARG A 506 20.01 21.06 -10.04
C ARG A 506 20.34 21.24 -8.55
N VAL A 507 20.86 20.19 -7.91
CA VAL A 507 21.18 20.16 -6.48
C VAL A 507 22.66 20.46 -6.23
N VAL A 508 23.56 19.87 -7.02
CA VAL A 508 25.02 19.96 -6.83
C VAL A 508 25.70 21.01 -7.70
N GLY A 509 25.03 21.53 -8.72
CA GLY A 509 25.59 22.43 -9.72
C GLY A 509 26.21 21.70 -10.91
N ASP A 510 26.69 22.48 -11.88
CA ASP A 510 27.25 21.97 -13.14
C ASP A 510 28.73 21.63 -13.08
N HIS A 511 29.45 22.17 -12.10
CA HIS A 511 30.87 21.98 -11.93
C HIS A 511 31.15 20.94 -10.85
N SER A 512 31.68 19.80 -11.26
CA SER A 512 32.17 18.75 -10.37
C SER A 512 33.65 18.51 -10.68
N PRO A 513 34.52 18.35 -9.67
CA PRO A 513 35.93 18.03 -9.89
C PRO A 513 36.15 16.60 -10.40
N LEU A 514 35.12 15.74 -10.34
CA LEU A 514 35.19 14.35 -10.78
C LEU A 514 35.18 14.20 -12.30
N VAL A 515 35.70 13.08 -12.80
CA VAL A 515 35.66 12.74 -14.22
C VAL A 515 34.23 12.45 -14.64
N ARG A 516 33.64 13.34 -15.44
CA ARG A 516 32.30 13.16 -16.00
C ARG A 516 32.37 12.16 -17.16
N ILE A 517 31.56 11.12 -17.08
CA ILE A 517 31.44 10.08 -18.12
C ILE A 517 30.10 10.14 -18.85
N TYR A 518 29.13 10.88 -18.31
CA TYR A 518 27.87 11.21 -18.97
C TYR A 518 27.29 12.53 -18.43
N PRO A 519 26.75 13.41 -19.29
CA PRO A 519 26.85 13.36 -20.74
C PRO A 519 28.27 13.71 -21.24
N ILE A 520 28.68 13.12 -22.36
CA ILE A 520 29.91 13.44 -23.11
C ILE A 520 29.61 13.70 -24.60
N GLY A 521 30.38 14.58 -25.24
CA GLY A 521 30.20 14.91 -26.66
C GLY A 521 28.83 15.53 -26.94
N ASP A 522 28.09 14.92 -27.87
CA ASP A 522 26.77 15.39 -28.34
C ASP A 522 25.60 14.95 -27.43
N GLU A 523 25.87 14.19 -26.36
CA GLU A 523 24.84 13.78 -25.40
C GLU A 523 24.28 15.01 -24.65
N VAL A 524 22.95 15.08 -24.53
CA VAL A 524 22.27 16.18 -23.83
C VAL A 524 21.53 15.62 -22.60
N ASN A 525 21.95 16.08 -21.41
CA ASN A 525 21.25 15.83 -20.16
C ASN A 525 21.52 16.96 -19.18
N ASP A 526 20.56 17.88 -19.04
CA ASP A 526 20.77 19.07 -18.20
C ASP A 526 20.50 18.79 -16.72
N THR A 527 19.78 17.71 -16.43
CA THR A 527 19.33 17.41 -15.06
C THR A 527 20.30 16.49 -14.33
N TYR A 528 20.82 15.46 -15.00
CA TYR A 528 21.63 14.42 -14.38
C TYR A 528 22.96 14.25 -15.09
N ALA A 529 23.98 13.90 -14.31
CA ALA A 529 25.28 13.51 -14.83
C ALA A 529 25.81 12.29 -14.07
N VAL A 530 26.63 11.51 -14.75
CA VAL A 530 27.35 10.37 -14.17
C VAL A 530 28.82 10.71 -14.13
N TYR A 531 29.42 10.45 -12.97
CA TYR A 531 30.85 10.61 -12.75
C TYR A 531 31.47 9.30 -12.31
N GLU A 532 32.72 9.08 -12.71
CA GLU A 532 33.54 8.01 -12.17
C GLU A 532 34.07 8.41 -10.79
N LEU A 533 34.06 7.47 -9.85
CA LEU A 533 34.71 7.68 -8.56
C LEU A 533 36.24 7.72 -8.74
N PRO A 534 36.97 8.44 -7.89
CA PRO A 534 38.43 8.41 -7.89
C PRO A 534 38.98 7.04 -7.47
N TYR A 535 40.18 6.73 -7.92
CA TYR A 535 40.97 5.60 -7.42
C TYR A 535 41.86 6.07 -6.26
N ALA A 536 42.20 5.17 -5.34
CA ALA A 536 43.32 5.41 -4.44
C ALA A 536 44.57 5.59 -5.29
N LEU A 537 45.36 6.64 -4.99
CA LEU A 537 46.68 6.76 -5.61
C LEU A 537 47.53 5.55 -5.15
N PRO A 538 48.29 4.91 -6.05
CA PRO A 538 49.12 3.76 -5.73
C PRO A 538 50.15 4.03 -4.63
#